data_AF-A0A975T5Y5-F1
#
_entry.id   AF-A0A975T5Y5-F1
#
_cell.length_a   1.000
_cell.length_b   1.000
_cell.length_c   1.000
_cell.angle_alpha   90.00
_cell.angle_beta   90.00
_cell.angle_gamma   90.00
#
_symmetry.space_group_name_H-M   'P 1'
#
loop_
_entity.id
_entity.type
_entity.pdbx_description
1 polymer ?
#
loop_
_entity_poly.entity_id
_entity_poly.type
_entity_poly.pdbx_seq_one_letter_code
_entity_poly.pdbx_strand_id
1 'polypeptide(L)'
;MNKLQNSDLEFEELFAQISPEVAATFSSEQIDTIKWSFNYRRWTRHPIDWRISLPILGWRFYIIFLAGEERRSLQRLMSERSKYLLWTPGNILFMTGFLGSLIVFMINFCALIFPLFSNSPTLIYPTSIPWLESKIECENTGRYWYRDKCWDQEHSPNF
;
A
#
# COMPACT_ATOMS: atom_id res chain seq x y z
N MET A 1 -13.68 26.84 22.94
CA MET A 1 -13.11 27.23 24.24
C MET A 1 -12.02 26.28 24.74
N ASN A 2 -12.12 24.95 24.59
CA ASN A 2 -11.10 24.00 25.10
C ASN A 2 -9.66 24.13 24.56
N LYS A 3 -9.43 24.79 23.42
CA LYS A 3 -8.12 24.76 22.73
C LYS A 3 -7.11 25.79 23.24
N LEU A 4 -7.58 26.97 23.64
CA LEU A 4 -6.76 28.06 24.21
C LEU A 4 -6.43 27.76 25.68
N GLN A 5 -7.39 27.17 26.40
CA GLN A 5 -7.20 26.79 27.79
C GLN A 5 -6.13 25.70 27.97
N ASN A 6 -6.01 24.78 27.01
CA ASN A 6 -4.97 23.74 27.03
C ASN A 6 -3.57 24.29 26.70
N SER A 7 -3.46 25.33 25.86
CA SER A 7 -2.16 25.97 25.59
C SER A 7 -1.64 26.78 26.76
N ASP A 8 -2.53 27.41 27.51
CA ASP A 8 -2.16 28.14 28.72
C ASP A 8 -1.67 27.17 29.80
N LEU A 9 -2.38 26.04 30.01
CA LEU A 9 -1.96 25.00 30.96
C LEU A 9 -0.58 24.39 30.63
N GLU A 10 -0.31 24.05 29.36
CA GLU A 10 0.99 23.53 28.92
C GLU A 10 2.14 24.55 29.09
N PHE A 11 1.85 25.84 28.89
CA PHE A 11 2.85 26.90 29.08
C PHE A 11 3.23 27.05 30.55
N GLU A 12 2.24 27.13 31.44
CA GLU A 12 2.47 27.27 32.88
C GLU A 12 3.26 26.10 33.46
N GLU A 13 2.93 24.85 33.07
CA GLU A 13 3.67 23.66 33.52
C GLU A 13 5.15 23.68 33.12
N LEU A 14 5.46 24.16 31.91
CA LEU A 14 6.83 24.22 31.41
C LEU A 14 7.59 25.44 31.96
N PHE A 15 6.91 26.57 32.11
CA PHE A 15 7.49 27.77 32.72
C PHE A 15 7.83 27.53 34.19
N ALA A 16 7.05 26.72 34.91
CA ALA A 16 7.33 26.29 36.28
C ALA A 16 8.60 25.43 36.43
N GLN A 17 9.14 24.88 35.33
CA GLN A 17 10.41 24.14 35.36
C GLN A 17 11.63 25.07 35.34
N ILE A 18 11.44 26.35 35.02
CA ILE A 18 12.49 27.37 35.09
C ILE A 18 12.73 27.69 36.56
N SER A 19 14.00 27.80 36.98
CA SER A 19 14.29 28.15 38.37
C SER A 19 13.65 29.50 38.72
N PRO A 20 13.09 29.66 39.93
CA PRO A 20 12.34 30.86 40.30
C PRO A 20 13.19 32.13 40.21
N GLU A 21 14.48 32.03 40.51
CA GLU A 21 15.46 33.12 40.36
C GLU A 21 15.61 33.58 38.92
N VAL A 22 15.65 32.66 37.95
CA VAL A 22 15.77 32.99 36.52
C VAL A 22 14.43 33.46 35.96
N ALA A 23 13.33 32.80 36.33
CA ALA A 23 11.98 33.17 35.90
C ALA A 23 11.63 34.62 36.31
N ALA A 24 12.09 35.07 37.49
CA ALA A 24 11.90 36.43 37.97
C ALA A 24 12.71 37.48 37.19
N THR A 25 13.72 37.09 36.40
CA THR A 25 14.49 38.03 35.58
C THR A 25 13.80 38.36 34.25
N PHE A 26 12.77 37.61 33.87
CA PHE A 26 12.04 37.87 32.63
C PHE A 26 11.07 39.03 32.77
N SER A 27 11.08 39.93 31.79
CA SER A 27 10.05 40.94 31.63
C SER A 27 8.75 40.33 31.13
N SER A 28 7.63 41.01 31.35
CA SER A 28 6.32 40.60 30.83
C SER A 28 6.33 40.43 29.31
N GLU A 29 6.98 41.35 28.58
CA GLU A 29 7.11 41.28 27.12
C GLU A 29 7.92 40.04 26.65
N GLN A 30 8.95 39.64 27.42
CA GLN A 30 9.69 38.41 27.17
C GLN A 30 8.81 37.17 27.42
N ILE A 31 8.07 37.16 28.52
CA ILE A 31 7.13 36.07 28.86
C ILE A 31 6.06 35.92 27.77
N ASP A 32 5.48 37.03 27.31
CA ASP A 32 4.48 37.05 26.24
C ASP A 32 5.05 36.55 24.91
N THR A 33 6.28 36.92 24.58
CA THR A 33 6.97 36.45 23.37
C THR A 33 7.23 34.95 23.43
N ILE A 34 7.67 34.45 24.59
CA ILE A 34 7.87 33.01 24.80
C ILE A 34 6.51 32.30 24.64
N LYS A 35 5.47 32.78 25.30
CA LYS A 35 4.10 32.23 25.21
C LYS A 35 3.58 32.19 23.77
N TRP A 36 3.79 33.26 23.00
CA TRP A 36 3.41 33.32 21.58
C TRP A 36 4.19 32.28 20.73
N SER A 37 5.48 32.10 20.98
CA SER A 37 6.31 31.13 20.27
C SER A 37 5.86 29.67 20.45
N PHE A 38 5.28 29.34 21.61
CA PHE A 38 4.68 28.03 21.89
C PHE A 38 3.46 27.73 21.03
N ASN A 39 2.64 28.75 20.76
CA ASN A 39 1.49 28.62 19.87
C ASN A 39 1.91 28.44 18.41
N TYR A 40 2.98 29.11 17.97
CA TYR A 40 3.52 28.97 16.61
C TYR A 40 4.15 27.59 16.35
N ARG A 41 4.79 26.98 17.36
CA ARG A 41 5.38 25.63 17.27
C ARG A 41 4.38 24.51 16.96
N ARG A 42 3.07 24.71 17.12
CA ARG A 42 2.09 23.68 16.70
C ARG A 42 1.95 23.55 15.18
N TRP A 43 2.50 24.48 14.41
CA TRP A 43 2.44 24.45 12.94
C TRP A 43 3.50 23.54 12.30
N THR A 44 4.44 22.99 13.08
CA THR A 44 5.38 21.95 12.63
C THR A 44 4.82 20.53 12.78
N ARG A 45 3.50 20.36 12.85
CA ARG A 45 2.91 19.03 12.67
C ARG A 45 3.06 18.67 11.20
N HIS A 46 3.86 17.66 10.92
CA HIS A 46 3.88 17.04 9.61
C HIS A 46 2.47 16.55 9.28
N PRO A 47 1.95 16.77 8.06
CA PRO A 47 0.65 16.27 7.62
C PRO A 47 0.48 14.78 7.89
N ILE A 48 1.58 14.03 7.84
CA ILE A 48 1.64 12.62 8.22
C ILE A 48 2.64 12.50 9.37
N ASP A 49 2.15 12.14 10.56
CA ASP A 49 2.95 11.79 11.74
C ASP A 49 2.40 10.50 12.36
N TRP A 50 3.02 9.38 11.98
CA TRP A 50 2.66 8.05 12.46
C TRP A 50 3.79 7.48 13.30
N ARG A 51 3.49 7.14 14.56
CA ARG A 51 4.46 6.60 15.51
C ARG A 51 3.87 5.37 16.16
N ILE A 52 4.55 4.23 16.01
CA ILE A 52 4.13 2.95 16.59
C ILE A 52 5.28 2.35 17.39
N SER A 53 4.95 1.75 18.53
CA SER A 53 5.82 0.83 19.25
C SER A 53 5.27 -0.59 19.17
N LEU A 54 6.00 -1.52 18.54
CA LEU A 54 5.62 -2.93 18.41
C LEU A 54 6.48 -3.81 19.32
N PRO A 55 5.90 -4.53 20.29
CA PRO A 55 6.62 -5.56 21.04
C PRO A 55 6.62 -6.87 20.25
N ILE A 56 7.74 -7.26 19.65
CA ILE A 56 7.87 -8.49 18.85
C ILE A 56 8.95 -9.38 19.48
N LEU A 57 8.57 -10.60 19.88
CA LEU A 57 9.47 -11.64 20.45
C LEU A 57 10.39 -11.13 21.58
N GLY A 58 9.86 -10.27 22.47
CA GLY A 58 10.59 -9.73 23.62
C GLY A 58 11.41 -8.47 23.32
N TRP A 59 11.47 -8.02 22.07
CA TRP A 59 12.07 -6.75 21.68
C TRP A 59 11.01 -5.69 21.46
N ARG A 60 11.36 -4.42 21.66
CA ARG A 60 10.49 -3.27 21.42
C ARG A 60 11.02 -2.50 20.23
N PHE A 61 10.28 -2.54 19.13
CA PHE A 61 10.58 -1.78 17.93
C PHE A 61 9.81 -0.48 17.94
N TYR A 62 10.50 0.64 17.75
CA TYR A 62 9.89 1.95 17.61
C TYR A 62 10.01 2.42 16.17
N ILE A 63 8.86 2.63 15.52
CA ILE A 63 8.77 3.00 14.11
C ILE A 63 8.12 4.38 14.04
N ILE A 64 8.79 5.30 13.34
CA ILE A 64 8.26 6.62 13.02
C ILE A 64 8.19 6.74 11.51
N PHE A 65 7.01 7.13 11.02
CA PHE A 65 6.80 7.56 9.65
C PHE A 65 6.30 9.01 9.65
N LEU A 66 7.10 9.88 9.04
CA LEU A 66 6.88 11.32 9.03
C LEU A 66 6.94 11.80 7.60
N ALA A 67 5.90 12.46 7.12
CA ALA A 67 5.88 13.04 5.77
C ALA A 67 5.16 14.39 5.75
N GLY A 68 5.71 15.31 4.97
CA GLY A 68 5.22 16.68 4.90
C GLY A 68 5.96 17.52 3.87
N GLU A 69 5.55 18.79 3.79
CA GLU A 69 6.19 19.78 2.92
C GLU A 69 7.65 19.98 3.31
N GLU A 70 8.56 19.92 2.32
CA GLU A 70 9.98 20.18 2.52
C GLU A 70 10.22 21.69 2.63
N ARG A 71 10.51 22.16 3.84
CA ARG A 71 10.73 23.58 4.15
C ARG A 71 12.20 23.93 4.38
N ARG A 72 13.12 22.96 4.30
CA ARG A 72 14.56 23.20 4.49
C ARG A 72 15.15 23.94 3.29
N SER A 73 16.15 24.78 3.55
CA SER A 73 16.85 25.52 2.50
C SER A 73 17.66 24.59 1.58
N LEU A 74 17.85 25.00 0.32
CA LEU A 74 18.60 24.23 -0.67
C LEU A 74 20.05 23.94 -0.21
N GLN A 75 20.73 24.91 0.41
CA GLN A 75 22.07 24.73 0.96
C GLN A 75 22.13 23.63 2.04
N ARG A 76 21.12 23.55 2.91
CA ARG A 76 21.03 22.49 3.91
C ARG A 76 20.76 21.13 3.29
N LEU A 77 19.88 21.07 2.29
CA LEU A 77 19.61 19.82 1.56
C LEU A 77 20.86 19.29 0.85
N MET A 78 21.65 20.17 0.22
CA MET A 78 22.89 19.76 -0.45
C MET A 78 23.94 19.23 0.53
N SER A 79 24.05 19.82 1.73
CA SER A 79 25.01 19.34 2.75
C SER A 79 24.58 18.05 3.46
N GLU A 80 23.26 17.80 3.56
CA GLU A 80 22.72 16.57 4.14
C GLU A 80 22.64 15.42 3.12
N ARG A 81 22.57 15.71 1.80
CA ARG A 81 22.50 14.71 0.73
C ARG A 81 23.69 13.75 0.72
N SER A 82 24.87 14.19 1.14
CA SER A 82 26.06 13.34 1.23
C SER A 82 26.08 12.44 2.47
N LYS A 83 25.27 12.73 3.48
CA LYS A 83 25.32 12.05 4.78
C LYS A 83 24.39 10.85 4.87
N TYR A 84 23.23 10.93 4.24
CA TYR A 84 22.22 9.87 4.33
C TYR A 84 21.47 9.77 3.01
N LEU A 85 22.02 8.95 2.13
CA LEU A 85 21.34 8.55 0.91
C LEU A 85 21.16 7.05 1.00
N LEU A 86 20.06 6.54 0.47
CA LEU A 86 19.61 5.14 0.49
C LEU A 86 20.63 4.10 -0.03
N TRP A 87 21.84 4.55 -0.37
CA TRP A 87 22.97 3.89 -0.99
C TRP A 87 24.02 3.36 0.00
N THR A 88 23.71 3.22 1.28
CA THR A 88 24.56 2.40 2.16
C THR A 88 24.48 0.94 1.68
N PRO A 89 25.58 0.16 1.70
CA PRO A 89 25.56 -1.24 1.25
C PRO A 89 24.45 -2.08 1.91
N GLY A 90 24.17 -1.84 3.20
CA GLY A 90 23.10 -2.51 3.93
C GLY A 90 21.70 -2.20 3.38
N ASN A 91 21.39 -0.92 3.13
CA ASN A 91 20.12 -0.54 2.52
C ASN A 91 19.98 -1.08 1.10
N ILE A 92 21.06 -1.12 0.30
CA ILE A 92 21.01 -1.70 -1.05
C ILE A 92 20.65 -3.18 -0.97
N LEU A 93 21.35 -3.95 -0.12
CA LEU A 93 21.09 -5.38 0.08
C LEU A 93 19.66 -5.64 0.58
N PHE A 94 19.17 -4.81 1.50
CA PHE A 94 17.82 -4.91 2.01
C PHE A 94 16.78 -4.63 0.92
N MET A 95 16.95 -3.56 0.14
CA MET A 95 16.02 -3.17 -0.91
C MET A 95 16.00 -4.17 -2.05
N THR A 96 17.14 -4.72 -2.45
CA THR A 96 17.21 -5.77 -3.49
C THR A 96 16.58 -7.06 -3.02
N GLY A 97 16.84 -7.48 -1.78
CA GLY A 97 16.21 -8.66 -1.17
C GLY A 97 14.69 -8.51 -1.05
N PHE A 98 14.22 -7.34 -0.62
CA PHE A 98 12.80 -7.04 -0.50
C PHE A 98 12.09 -7.01 -1.86
N LEU A 99 12.68 -6.36 -2.87
CA LEU A 99 12.09 -6.34 -4.20
C LEU A 99 12.09 -7.74 -4.84
N GLY A 100 13.17 -8.50 -4.66
CA GLY A 100 13.27 -9.88 -5.12
C GLY A 100 12.20 -10.78 -4.49
N SER A 101 11.96 -10.65 -3.18
CA SER A 101 10.93 -11.45 -2.51
C SER A 101 9.52 -11.11 -2.99
N LEU A 102 9.23 -9.82 -3.24
CA LEU A 102 7.95 -9.41 -3.83
C LEU A 102 7.74 -9.98 -5.24
N ILE A 103 8.77 -9.97 -6.09
CA ILE A 103 8.68 -10.54 -7.45
C ILE A 103 8.41 -12.05 -7.38
N VAL A 104 9.16 -12.77 -6.54
CA VAL A 104 8.95 -14.21 -6.34
C VAL A 104 7.54 -14.48 -5.83
N PHE A 105 7.05 -13.70 -4.86
CA PHE A 105 5.68 -13.83 -4.37
C PHE A 105 4.65 -13.65 -5.48
N MET A 106 4.79 -12.62 -6.32
CA MET A 106 3.88 -12.35 -7.43
C MET A 106 3.89 -13.48 -8.47
N ILE A 107 5.06 -14.04 -8.81
CA ILE A 107 5.16 -15.17 -9.74
C ILE A 107 4.43 -16.41 -9.19
N ASN A 108 4.66 -16.75 -7.91
CA ASN A 108 4.01 -17.90 -7.28
C ASN A 108 2.50 -17.70 -7.20
N PHE A 109 2.05 -16.49 -6.87
CA PHE A 109 0.64 -16.14 -6.81
C PHE A 109 -0.03 -16.25 -8.19
N CYS A 110 0.61 -15.73 -9.24
CA CYS A 110 0.13 -15.86 -10.61
C CYS A 110 0.07 -17.33 -11.06
N ALA A 111 1.09 -18.14 -10.75
CA ALA A 111 1.12 -19.56 -11.10
C ALA A 111 0.01 -20.35 -10.40
N LEU A 112 -0.31 -20.02 -9.14
CA LEU A 112 -1.44 -20.60 -8.40
C LEU A 112 -2.78 -20.26 -9.07
N ILE A 113 -2.92 -19.04 -9.58
CA ILE A 113 -4.18 -18.53 -10.13
C ILE A 113 -4.39 -18.92 -11.59
N PHE A 114 -3.33 -19.12 -12.37
CA PHE A 114 -3.39 -19.44 -13.79
C PHE A 114 -4.39 -20.56 -14.17
N PRO A 115 -4.46 -21.71 -13.46
CA PRO A 115 -5.40 -22.78 -13.77
C PRO A 115 -6.88 -22.39 -13.63
N LEU A 116 -7.21 -21.36 -12.84
CA LEU A 116 -8.59 -20.88 -12.71
C LEU A 116 -9.09 -20.20 -13.98
N PHE A 117 -8.19 -19.68 -14.81
CA PHE A 117 -8.53 -18.91 -16.02
C PHE A 117 -8.18 -19.64 -17.31
N SER A 118 -7.26 -20.60 -17.29
CA SER A 118 -6.85 -21.34 -18.48
C SER A 118 -7.78 -22.49 -18.85
N ASN A 119 -8.68 -22.89 -17.94
CA ASN A 119 -9.67 -23.93 -18.22
C ASN A 119 -10.89 -23.31 -18.92
N SER A 120 -10.80 -23.13 -20.24
CA SER A 120 -12.00 -22.99 -21.07
C SER A 120 -12.50 -24.40 -21.40
N PRO A 121 -13.61 -24.87 -20.81
CA PRO A 121 -14.22 -26.11 -21.27
C PRO A 121 -14.69 -25.88 -22.71
N THR A 122 -14.12 -26.61 -23.66
CA THR A 122 -14.69 -26.73 -25.01
C THR A 122 -15.98 -27.54 -24.89
N LEU A 123 -17.06 -26.90 -24.50
CA LEU A 123 -18.39 -27.51 -24.48
C LEU A 123 -18.82 -27.75 -25.92
N ILE A 124 -18.80 -29.02 -26.32
CA ILE A 124 -19.33 -29.50 -27.60
C ILE A 124 -20.83 -29.68 -27.45
N TYR A 125 -21.64 -29.08 -28.33
CA TYR A 125 -23.09 -29.22 -28.33
C TYR A 125 -23.52 -30.01 -29.56
N PRO A 126 -23.86 -31.30 -29.40
CA PRO A 126 -24.28 -32.11 -30.52
C PRO A 126 -25.65 -31.63 -31.02
N THR A 127 -25.81 -31.50 -32.35
CA THR A 127 -27.07 -31.10 -32.98
C THR A 127 -27.49 -32.10 -34.05
N SER A 128 -28.80 -32.24 -34.25
CA SER A 128 -29.35 -33.15 -35.26
C SER A 128 -29.53 -32.44 -36.60
N ILE A 129 -29.07 -33.06 -37.69
CA ILE A 129 -29.19 -32.52 -39.04
C ILE A 129 -30.55 -32.94 -39.64
N PRO A 130 -31.45 -32.00 -39.96
CA PRO A 130 -32.81 -32.34 -40.37
C PRO A 130 -32.93 -32.83 -41.82
N TRP A 131 -31.96 -32.56 -42.70
CA TRP A 131 -32.04 -32.96 -44.12
C TRP A 131 -31.40 -34.32 -44.43
N LEU A 132 -30.72 -34.95 -43.47
CA LEU A 132 -30.13 -36.28 -43.62
C LEU A 132 -30.99 -37.30 -42.89
N GLU A 133 -31.97 -37.87 -43.59
CA GLU A 133 -32.96 -38.81 -43.04
C GLU A 133 -32.56 -40.28 -43.20
N SER A 134 -31.49 -40.56 -43.94
CA SER A 134 -30.98 -41.91 -44.16
C SER A 134 -29.70 -42.16 -43.36
N LYS A 135 -29.65 -43.31 -42.67
CA LYS A 135 -28.47 -43.78 -41.95
C LYS A 135 -27.23 -43.83 -42.84
N ILE A 136 -27.37 -44.37 -44.05
CA ILE A 136 -26.26 -44.54 -45.00
C ILE A 136 -25.70 -43.18 -45.43
N GLU A 137 -26.58 -42.21 -45.67
CA GLU A 137 -26.18 -40.87 -46.08
C GLU A 137 -25.47 -40.12 -44.95
N CYS A 138 -25.97 -40.25 -43.71
CA CYS A 138 -25.32 -39.70 -42.53
C CYS A 138 -23.91 -40.27 -42.31
N GLU A 139 -23.78 -41.59 -42.31
CA GLU A 139 -22.50 -42.27 -42.05
C GLU A 139 -21.47 -42.00 -43.17
N ASN A 140 -21.92 -41.84 -44.42
CA ASN A 140 -21.04 -41.43 -45.53
C ASN A 140 -20.44 -40.03 -45.36
N THR A 141 -21.06 -39.16 -44.56
CA THR A 141 -20.51 -37.84 -44.23
C THR A 141 -19.56 -37.84 -43.02
N GLY A 142 -19.26 -39.02 -42.45
CA GLY A 142 -18.42 -39.15 -41.26
C GLY A 142 -19.14 -38.82 -39.95
N ARG A 143 -20.47 -38.69 -39.98
CA ARG A 143 -21.33 -38.38 -38.82
C ARG A 143 -21.92 -39.66 -38.21
N TYR A 144 -22.41 -39.55 -36.99
CA TYR A 144 -23.00 -40.70 -36.29
C TYR A 144 -24.54 -40.69 -36.34
N TRP A 145 -25.12 -41.85 -36.60
CA TRP A 145 -26.57 -42.04 -36.59
C TRP A 145 -27.04 -42.49 -35.20
N TYR A 146 -27.98 -41.76 -34.59
CA TYR A 146 -28.51 -42.10 -33.27
C TYR A 146 -29.96 -41.63 -33.09
N ARG A 147 -30.83 -42.53 -32.60
CA ARG A 147 -32.28 -42.28 -32.39
C ARG A 147 -32.98 -41.74 -33.65
N ASP A 148 -32.78 -42.43 -34.77
CA ASP A 148 -33.39 -42.09 -36.07
C ASP A 148 -33.08 -40.67 -36.56
N LYS A 149 -31.92 -40.14 -36.17
CA LYS A 149 -31.42 -38.82 -36.57
C LYS A 149 -29.91 -38.87 -36.82
N CYS A 150 -29.45 -38.04 -37.75
CA CYS A 150 -28.03 -37.79 -37.97
C CYS A 150 -27.53 -36.70 -37.02
N TRP A 151 -26.41 -36.93 -36.32
CA TRP A 151 -25.86 -36.00 -35.34
C TRP A 151 -24.46 -35.50 -35.70
N ASP A 152 -24.24 -34.21 -35.49
CA ASP A 152 -22.95 -33.52 -35.68
C ASP A 152 -22.38 -33.08 -34.31
N GLN A 153 -21.05 -33.12 -34.15
CA GLN A 153 -20.32 -32.73 -32.93
C GLN A 153 -19.42 -31.50 -33.13
N GLU A 154 -19.55 -30.77 -34.23
CA GLU A 154 -18.64 -29.67 -34.57
C GLU A 154 -19.11 -28.29 -34.10
N HIS A 155 -20.29 -28.18 -33.49
CA HIS A 155 -20.89 -26.88 -33.17
C HIS A 155 -20.61 -26.37 -31.75
N SER A 156 -20.16 -25.11 -31.70
CA SER A 156 -20.02 -24.29 -30.50
C SER A 156 -21.31 -23.49 -30.30
N PRO A 157 -21.78 -23.22 -29.07
CA PRO A 157 -23.00 -22.44 -28.86
C PRO A 157 -22.82 -20.97 -29.26
N ASN A 158 -21.58 -20.55 -29.55
CA ASN A 158 -21.22 -19.19 -29.95
C ASN A 158 -21.10 -19.00 -31.47
N PHE A 159 -21.27 -20.05 -32.29
CA PHE A 159 -21.35 -19.95 -33.75
C PHE A 159 -22.09 -21.14 -34.38
#